data_AF-A0A523Z4Y1-F1
#
_entry.id   AF-A0A523Z4Y1-F1
#
_cell.length_a   1.000
_cell.length_b   1.000
_cell.length_c   1.000
_cell.angle_alpha   90.00
_cell.angle_beta   90.00
_cell.angle_gamma   90.00
#
_symmetry.space_group_name_H-M   'P 1'
#
loop_
_entity.id
_entity.type
_entity.pdbx_description
1 polymer ?
#
loop_
_entity_poly.entity_id
_entity_poly.type
_entity_poly.pdbx_seq_one_letter_code
_entity_poly.pdbx_strand_id
1 'polypeptide(L)'
;MKKFRSISIAFGASLFLGACAQAVTPTTAPTEVPPVVEEISTEAPMDVEAHPDVEEIPFLPGLVVGGIRRVEASSVGTDVRWILPGLRALDPAIFGTPDQPLGFEPGTGLPLEMRLVSEDGTAYTTTAGPTPFSDNFAPVDGSFNLSVVDATLVDGPDSQDQINFSATFTGPDGKEYAITLLKVIPKGPEHPFFGGVATNFIQHGATGIGTNLMPGAYTYVAFWGVAELSIDGEVVASNRIVHGMITGDPRDEDYRLGFDQDVDNSKVVFHLILPNTEVTPDGPQESPVPTGFILPNGAEQPFFHIMFEEIALSSAKVVETASGDTKVIQEVVYEPGSLAGGPIYFDAAGGEDVRWILPGLRALDPAIFGTPDQPLGFEPGTGLPLEMRLVSEDGTAYTTTAGPTPFSDNFAPVDGSFNLSVVDATLVDGPDSQDQINFSATFTGPDGKEYAITLLKVIPKGPEHPFFGGVATNFIQHGATGIGTNLMPGAYTYVAFWGVAELSIDGEVVASNRIVHGMITGDPRDEDYRLGFDQDVDNSKVVFHLILPNTEVTPDGPQESPVPTGFILPNGVEQPFFHIMFENIQVQPAQVVSP
;
A
#
# COMPACT_ATOMS: atom_id res chain seq x y z
N MET A 1 21.52 45.32 26.77
CA MET A 1 22.35 44.66 27.80
C MET A 1 21.49 43.71 28.63
N LYS A 2 21.43 42.43 28.24
CA LYS A 2 21.02 41.31 29.10
C LYS A 2 21.89 40.11 28.70
N LYS A 3 22.61 39.56 29.68
CA LYS A 3 23.58 38.46 29.52
C LYS A 3 22.81 37.14 29.43
N PHE A 4 23.00 36.40 28.34
CA PHE A 4 22.74 34.95 28.33
C PHE A 4 24.00 34.24 28.79
N ARG A 5 23.85 33.38 29.81
CA ARG A 5 24.89 32.44 30.27
C ARG A 5 24.79 31.20 29.37
N SER A 6 25.85 30.90 28.64
CA SER A 6 26.07 29.61 27.99
C SER A 6 26.38 28.56 29.05
N ILE A 7 25.59 27.50 29.10
CA ILE A 7 25.93 26.27 29.80
C ILE A 7 26.59 25.36 28.75
N SER A 8 27.89 25.17 28.87
CA SER A 8 28.64 24.16 28.13
C SER A 8 28.48 22.82 28.83
N ILE A 9 27.81 21.86 28.19
CA ILE A 9 27.85 20.45 28.59
C ILE A 9 28.88 19.78 27.67
N ALA A 10 29.97 19.32 28.28
CA ALA A 10 31.01 18.55 27.62
C ALA A 10 30.49 17.13 27.38
N PHE A 11 30.30 16.75 26.11
CA PHE A 11 30.17 15.34 25.73
C PHE A 11 31.58 14.74 25.64
N GLY A 12 31.89 13.88 26.60
CA GLY A 12 33.08 13.03 26.55
C GLY A 12 32.88 11.95 25.49
N ALA A 13 33.60 12.10 24.37
CA ALA A 13 33.78 11.04 23.40
C ALA A 13 34.52 9.87 24.04
N SER A 14 33.88 8.71 24.11
CA SER A 14 34.56 7.42 24.25
C SER A 14 34.40 6.66 22.94
N LEU A 15 35.50 6.66 22.17
CA LEU A 15 35.76 5.71 21.10
C LEU A 15 35.69 4.28 21.67
N PHE A 16 34.88 3.42 21.05
CA PHE A 16 35.20 2.00 20.92
C PHE A 16 35.00 1.61 19.45
N LEU A 17 36.11 1.62 18.72
CA LEU A 17 36.30 0.81 17.52
C LEU A 17 36.58 -0.62 17.98
N GLY A 18 35.80 -1.58 17.48
CA GLY A 18 35.98 -2.99 17.76
C GLY A 18 35.21 -3.86 16.76
N ALA A 19 35.90 -4.22 15.69
CA ALA A 19 35.49 -5.20 14.71
C ALA A 19 35.39 -6.63 15.27
N CYS A 20 34.83 -7.50 14.43
CA CYS A 20 34.87 -8.97 14.42
C CYS A 20 33.67 -9.70 15.04
N ALA A 21 32.95 -10.35 14.11
CA ALA A 21 32.24 -11.61 14.24
C ALA A 21 32.64 -12.41 15.48
N GLN A 22 31.70 -12.56 16.41
CA GLN A 22 31.71 -13.68 17.34
C GLN A 22 30.82 -14.76 16.75
N ALA A 23 31.46 -15.82 16.27
CA ALA A 23 30.81 -17.10 16.07
C ALA A 23 30.25 -17.57 17.41
N VAL A 24 28.93 -17.49 17.57
CA VAL A 24 28.21 -18.17 18.64
C VAL A 24 28.18 -19.63 18.27
N THR A 25 28.95 -20.46 18.96
CA THR A 25 28.78 -21.92 18.88
C THR A 25 27.42 -22.29 19.46
N PRO A 26 26.51 -22.95 18.70
CA PRO A 26 25.24 -23.38 19.26
C PRO A 26 25.52 -24.53 20.24
N THR A 27 25.06 -24.34 21.47
CA THR A 27 25.02 -25.43 22.45
C THR A 27 23.77 -26.24 22.12
N THR A 28 23.95 -27.36 21.43
CA THR A 28 22.88 -28.31 21.14
C THR A 28 22.48 -29.05 22.42
N ALA A 29 21.41 -28.57 23.05
CA ALA A 29 20.53 -29.43 23.85
C ALA A 29 19.23 -29.59 23.05
N PRO A 30 18.73 -30.82 22.84
CA PRO A 30 17.45 -31.02 22.19
C PRO A 30 16.37 -30.50 23.14
N THR A 31 15.75 -29.38 22.79
CA THR A 31 14.53 -28.91 23.43
C THR A 31 13.40 -29.80 22.91
N GLU A 32 12.81 -30.61 23.78
CA GLU A 32 11.58 -31.34 23.46
C GLU A 32 10.52 -30.33 23.03
N VAL A 33 10.06 -30.45 21.78
CA VAL A 33 8.92 -29.72 21.24
C VAL A 33 7.69 -30.09 22.06
N PRO A 34 7.04 -29.16 22.78
CA PRO A 34 5.80 -29.47 23.46
C PRO A 34 4.72 -29.77 22.41
N PRO A 35 3.89 -30.82 22.59
CA PRO A 35 2.79 -31.09 21.70
C PRO A 35 1.70 -30.04 21.93
N VAL A 36 1.71 -28.99 21.13
CA VAL A 36 0.52 -28.14 20.94
C VAL A 36 -0.07 -28.51 19.60
N VAL A 37 -0.85 -29.59 19.61
CA VAL A 37 -1.75 -29.92 18.52
C VAL A 37 -3.14 -30.00 19.15
N GLU A 38 -3.87 -28.89 19.14
CA GLU A 38 -5.30 -29.03 18.95
C GLU A 38 -5.48 -29.67 17.58
N GLU A 39 -6.32 -30.71 17.48
CA GLU A 39 -6.57 -31.43 16.23
C GLU A 39 -6.94 -30.43 15.11
N ILE A 40 -5.97 -30.15 14.25
CA ILE A 40 -6.18 -29.40 13.02
C ILE A 40 -6.94 -30.35 12.10
N SER A 41 -8.21 -30.06 11.85
CA SER A 41 -9.00 -30.71 10.82
C SER A 41 -8.33 -30.47 9.48
N THR A 42 -7.71 -31.50 8.90
CA THR A 42 -7.33 -31.51 7.50
C THR A 42 -8.63 -31.58 6.68
N GLU A 43 -9.20 -30.44 6.35
CA GLU A 43 -10.30 -30.40 5.39
C GLU A 43 -9.82 -30.96 4.04
N ALA A 44 -10.72 -31.63 3.34
CA ALA A 44 -10.46 -32.19 2.02
C ALA A 44 -10.02 -31.08 1.04
N PRO A 45 -9.27 -31.41 -0.04
CA PRO A 45 -8.99 -30.45 -1.10
C PRO A 45 -10.29 -29.76 -1.52
N MET A 46 -10.22 -28.44 -1.67
CA MET A 46 -11.30 -27.56 -2.12
C MET A 46 -11.89 -28.14 -3.41
N ASP A 47 -13.02 -28.85 -3.31
CA ASP A 47 -13.76 -29.35 -4.45
C ASP A 47 -14.62 -28.18 -4.92
N VAL A 48 -14.02 -27.26 -5.68
CA VAL A 48 -14.77 -26.20 -6.36
C VAL A 48 -15.54 -26.90 -7.48
N GLU A 49 -16.74 -27.40 -7.15
CA GLU A 49 -17.66 -27.89 -8.17
C GLU A 49 -17.80 -26.79 -9.22
N ALA A 50 -17.43 -27.11 -10.47
CA ALA A 50 -17.51 -26.20 -11.60
C ALA A 50 -18.92 -25.58 -11.67
N HIS A 51 -19.03 -24.33 -11.25
CA HIS A 51 -20.30 -23.62 -11.25
C HIS A 51 -20.71 -23.38 -12.70
N PRO A 52 -21.94 -23.76 -13.12
CA PRO A 52 -22.34 -23.71 -14.53
C PRO A 52 -22.55 -22.29 -15.09
N ASP A 53 -22.37 -21.24 -14.28
CA ASP A 53 -22.61 -19.83 -14.64
C ASP A 53 -21.37 -18.92 -14.41
N VAL A 54 -20.15 -19.46 -14.51
CA VAL A 54 -18.93 -18.64 -14.38
C VAL A 54 -18.71 -17.79 -15.64
N GLU A 55 -18.72 -16.46 -15.47
CA GLU A 55 -18.22 -15.54 -16.47
C GLU A 55 -16.68 -15.56 -16.42
N GLU A 56 -16.04 -16.19 -17.42
CA GLU A 56 -14.59 -16.11 -17.58
C GLU A 56 -14.21 -14.67 -17.95
N ILE A 57 -13.53 -13.98 -17.04
CA ILE A 57 -12.95 -12.67 -17.35
C ILE A 57 -11.57 -12.94 -17.96
N PRO A 58 -11.33 -12.59 -19.24
CA PRO A 58 -10.02 -12.76 -19.84
C PRO A 58 -9.00 -11.97 -19.01
N PHE A 59 -8.02 -12.69 -18.49
CA PHE A 59 -6.95 -12.13 -17.67
C PHE A 59 -6.04 -11.29 -18.55
N LEU A 60 -6.30 -9.98 -18.53
CA LEU A 60 -5.49 -8.98 -19.21
C LEU A 60 -4.83 -8.10 -18.14
N PRO A 61 -3.50 -8.11 -18.03
CA PRO A 61 -2.77 -7.24 -17.12
C PRO A 61 -3.17 -5.77 -17.26
N GLY A 62 -3.43 -5.08 -16.14
CA GLY A 62 -3.75 -3.64 -16.13
C GLY A 62 -5.15 -3.28 -16.67
N LEU A 63 -6.07 -4.23 -16.70
CA LEU A 63 -7.46 -3.96 -17.10
C LEU A 63 -8.38 -3.73 -15.90
N VAL A 64 -7.96 -4.14 -14.69
CA VAL A 64 -8.77 -4.11 -13.47
C VAL A 64 -8.34 -2.98 -12.53
N VAL A 65 -7.12 -2.98 -11.98
CA VAL A 65 -6.60 -1.91 -11.09
C VAL A 65 -5.56 -1.06 -11.80
N GLY A 66 -5.85 0.23 -11.92
CA GLY A 66 -5.14 1.14 -12.83
C GLY A 66 -5.13 0.65 -14.28
N GLY A 67 -4.84 1.56 -15.22
CA GLY A 67 -4.84 1.27 -16.65
C GLY A 67 -5.95 2.00 -17.40
N ILE A 68 -5.92 1.92 -18.74
CA ILE A 68 -6.59 2.90 -19.61
C ILE A 68 -8.12 2.91 -19.44
N ARG A 69 -8.60 3.71 -18.50
CA ARG A 69 -9.99 3.77 -18.05
C ARG A 69 -10.48 5.19 -18.12
N ARG A 70 -11.68 5.36 -18.69
CA ARG A 70 -12.42 6.61 -18.64
C ARG A 70 -13.58 6.48 -17.67
N VAL A 71 -13.65 7.42 -16.73
CA VAL A 71 -14.74 7.51 -15.75
C VAL A 71 -15.31 8.92 -15.80
N GLU A 72 -16.63 9.01 -15.76
CA GLU A 72 -17.37 10.27 -15.70
C GLU A 72 -18.25 10.26 -14.45
N ALA A 73 -18.24 11.37 -13.72
CA ALA A 73 -19.07 11.53 -12.54
C ALA A 73 -19.61 12.96 -12.48
N SER A 74 -20.79 13.11 -11.92
CA SER A 74 -21.38 14.42 -11.67
C SER A 74 -22.28 14.37 -10.45
N SER A 75 -22.46 15.52 -9.81
CA SER A 75 -23.49 15.71 -8.80
C SER A 75 -24.21 17.01 -9.06
N VAL A 76 -25.53 16.99 -8.88
CA VAL A 76 -26.38 18.17 -8.85
C VAL A 76 -27.30 17.97 -7.66
N GLY A 77 -27.00 18.60 -6.53
CA GLY A 77 -27.71 18.28 -5.29
C GLY A 77 -27.56 19.30 -4.17
N THR A 78 -28.46 19.17 -3.20
CA THR A 78 -28.45 19.93 -1.95
C THR A 78 -27.77 19.17 -0.81
N ASP A 79 -27.35 17.92 -1.04
CA ASP A 79 -26.73 17.10 -0.02
C ASP A 79 -25.20 17.20 -0.10
N VAL A 80 -24.71 18.39 0.22
CA VAL A 80 -23.28 18.72 0.25
C VAL A 80 -22.90 19.15 1.65
N ARG A 81 -21.67 18.81 2.04
CA ARG A 81 -21.17 18.96 3.40
C ARG A 81 -19.84 19.69 3.37
N TRP A 82 -19.82 20.86 3.99
CA TRP A 82 -18.61 21.61 4.23
C TRP A 82 -17.99 21.13 5.53
N ILE A 83 -16.84 20.45 5.47
CA ILE A 83 -16.14 19.97 6.66
C ILE A 83 -15.41 21.14 7.32
N LEU A 84 -15.65 21.28 8.62
CA LEU A 84 -15.02 22.27 9.46
C LEU A 84 -13.83 21.65 10.20
N PRO A 85 -12.82 22.45 10.60
CA PRO A 85 -11.72 21.93 11.40
C PRO A 85 -12.20 21.38 12.75
N GLY A 86 -11.67 20.23 13.15
CA GLY A 86 -12.01 19.58 14.42
C GLY A 86 -11.04 18.48 14.79
N LEU A 87 -11.13 17.99 16.03
CA LEU A 87 -10.30 16.86 16.45
C LEU A 87 -10.74 15.59 15.71
N ARG A 88 -9.79 14.69 15.46
CA ARG A 88 -10.03 13.37 14.85
C ARG A 88 -9.71 12.29 15.86
N ALA A 89 -10.65 11.37 16.10
CA ALA A 89 -10.39 10.13 16.83
C ALA A 89 -9.33 9.28 16.10
N LEU A 90 -8.42 8.64 16.84
CA LEU A 90 -7.32 7.86 16.28
C LEU A 90 -7.61 6.36 16.41
N ASP A 91 -7.59 5.65 15.30
CA ASP A 91 -7.74 4.20 15.25
C ASP A 91 -6.50 3.50 15.83
N PRO A 92 -6.61 2.69 16.90
CA PRO A 92 -5.50 1.91 17.42
C PRO A 92 -4.88 0.93 16.40
N ALA A 93 -5.65 0.45 15.42
CA ALA A 93 -5.14 -0.43 14.36
C ALA A 93 -4.17 0.30 13.42
N ILE A 94 -4.37 1.61 13.23
CA ILE A 94 -3.56 2.44 12.33
C ILE A 94 -2.44 3.16 13.08
N PHE A 95 -2.73 3.67 14.28
CA PHE A 95 -1.83 4.53 15.05
C PHE A 95 -1.12 3.80 16.20
N GLY A 96 -1.49 2.56 16.48
CA GLY A 96 -0.91 1.75 17.55
C GLY A 96 -1.22 2.31 18.95
N THR A 97 -0.27 2.14 19.87
CA THR A 97 -0.35 2.59 21.27
C THR A 97 0.84 3.47 21.63
N PRO A 98 0.84 4.17 22.78
CA PRO A 98 2.02 4.90 23.25
C PRO A 98 3.28 4.03 23.41
N ASP A 99 3.13 2.76 23.80
CA ASP A 99 4.26 1.83 23.96
C ASP A 99 4.72 1.22 22.62
N GLN A 100 3.81 1.16 21.63
CA GLN A 100 4.08 0.66 20.28
C GLN A 100 3.37 1.55 19.25
N PRO A 101 3.92 2.75 18.95
CA PRO A 101 3.30 3.67 18.01
C PRO A 101 3.45 3.19 16.56
N LEU A 102 2.40 3.42 15.77
CA LEU A 102 2.37 3.20 14.31
C LEU A 102 1.85 4.45 13.60
N GLY A 103 1.92 4.52 12.28
CA GLY A 103 1.21 5.55 11.51
C GLY A 103 1.80 6.96 11.67
N PHE A 104 3.10 7.09 11.89
CA PHE A 104 3.80 8.37 12.14
C PHE A 104 4.70 8.79 10.97
N GLU A 105 4.49 8.18 9.82
CA GLU A 105 5.28 8.38 8.60
C GLU A 105 5.10 9.82 8.11
N PRO A 106 6.18 10.48 7.63
CA PRO A 106 6.05 11.79 7.00
C PRO A 106 5.08 11.76 5.82
N GLY A 107 4.13 12.70 5.80
CA GLY A 107 3.23 12.91 4.67
C GLY A 107 1.91 12.14 4.69
N THR A 108 1.93 10.91 5.17
CA THR A 108 0.74 10.04 5.25
C THR A 108 0.25 9.90 6.69
N GLY A 109 1.18 9.75 7.64
CA GLY A 109 0.90 9.55 9.05
C GLY A 109 0.64 10.82 9.87
N LEU A 110 0.53 10.64 11.18
CA LEU A 110 0.35 11.70 12.18
C LEU A 110 1.52 11.69 13.17
N PRO A 111 2.32 12.77 13.28
CA PRO A 111 3.44 12.83 14.23
C PRO A 111 3.01 12.57 15.68
N LEU A 112 3.88 11.96 16.49
CA LEU A 112 3.53 11.53 17.85
C LEU A 112 3.13 12.70 18.75
N GLU A 113 3.77 13.85 18.58
CA GLU A 113 3.46 15.09 19.31
C GLU A 113 2.09 15.67 18.96
N MET A 114 1.49 15.24 17.85
CA MET A 114 0.16 15.63 17.41
C MET A 114 -0.92 14.66 17.90
N ARG A 115 -0.61 13.74 18.82
CA ARG A 115 -1.53 12.75 19.38
C ARG A 115 -1.80 13.02 20.86
N LEU A 116 -3.05 12.95 21.27
CA LEU A 116 -3.43 12.97 22.68
C LEU A 116 -3.50 11.55 23.22
N VAL A 117 -3.03 11.36 24.44
CA VAL A 117 -3.01 10.07 25.14
C VAL A 117 -4.11 10.02 26.20
N SER A 118 -4.68 8.83 26.42
CA SER A 118 -5.63 8.56 27.49
C SER A 118 -5.06 8.90 28.88
N GLU A 119 -5.93 9.09 29.87
CA GLU A 119 -5.53 9.45 31.24
C GLU A 119 -4.61 8.40 31.89
N ASP A 120 -4.77 7.13 31.55
CA ASP A 120 -3.96 6.01 32.02
C ASP A 120 -2.70 5.74 31.19
N GLY A 121 -2.49 6.47 30.09
CA GLY A 121 -1.29 6.36 29.27
C GLY A 121 -1.28 5.20 28.27
N THR A 122 -2.37 4.42 28.14
CA THR A 122 -2.34 3.16 27.36
C THR A 122 -2.82 3.27 25.93
N ALA A 123 -3.46 4.38 25.54
CA ALA A 123 -4.03 4.54 24.20
C ALA A 123 -3.91 5.97 23.66
N TYR A 124 -3.79 6.10 22.34
CA TYR A 124 -4.07 7.36 21.67
C TYR A 124 -5.59 7.58 21.61
N THR A 125 -6.01 8.83 21.70
CA THR A 125 -7.45 9.20 21.75
C THR A 125 -7.84 10.00 20.52
N THR A 126 -7.33 11.23 20.41
CA THR A 126 -7.57 12.11 19.27
C THR A 126 -6.29 12.80 18.82
N THR A 127 -6.37 13.51 17.71
CA THR A 127 -5.39 14.54 17.36
C THR A 127 -5.30 15.61 18.45
N ALA A 128 -4.13 16.24 18.59
CA ALA A 128 -3.88 17.34 19.53
C ALA A 128 -4.40 18.69 19.03
N GLY A 129 -4.62 18.80 17.73
CA GLY A 129 -5.15 19.98 17.06
C GLY A 129 -6.23 19.65 16.05
N PRO A 130 -6.94 20.69 15.55
CA PRO A 130 -7.96 20.51 14.55
C PRO A 130 -7.36 20.08 13.20
N THR A 131 -8.07 19.22 12.48
CA THR A 131 -7.70 18.69 11.16
C THR A 131 -8.86 18.84 10.18
N PRO A 132 -8.63 18.69 8.87
CA PRO A 132 -9.72 18.58 7.89
C PRO A 132 -10.51 17.26 7.97
N PHE A 133 -10.11 16.31 8.80
CA PHE A 133 -10.72 14.99 8.92
C PHE A 133 -11.49 14.89 10.23
N SER A 134 -12.52 15.73 10.40
CA SER A 134 -13.29 15.82 11.65
C SER A 134 -14.76 15.48 11.46
N ASP A 135 -15.46 15.39 12.59
CA ASP A 135 -16.91 15.19 12.66
C ASP A 135 -17.69 16.51 12.52
N ASN A 136 -17.00 17.66 12.51
CA ASN A 136 -17.66 18.97 12.38
C ASN A 136 -17.96 19.27 10.92
N PHE A 137 -19.20 19.65 10.63
CA PHE A 137 -19.60 20.03 9.28
C PHE A 137 -20.69 21.11 9.28
N ALA A 138 -20.92 21.71 8.12
CA ALA A 138 -22.09 22.52 7.82
C ALA A 138 -22.74 22.02 6.52
N PRO A 139 -24.08 21.88 6.47
CA PRO A 139 -24.77 21.55 5.23
C PRO A 139 -24.73 22.75 4.28
N VAL A 140 -24.47 22.48 3.01
CA VAL A 140 -24.35 23.46 1.93
C VAL A 140 -24.95 22.91 0.64
N ASP A 141 -25.12 23.76 -0.37
CA ASP A 141 -25.54 23.36 -1.71
C ASP A 141 -24.34 23.37 -2.66
N GLY A 142 -24.32 22.46 -3.64
CA GLY A 142 -23.24 22.42 -4.61
C GLY A 142 -23.45 21.46 -5.78
N SER A 143 -22.49 21.48 -6.70
CA SER A 143 -22.44 20.57 -7.84
C SER A 143 -21.01 20.39 -8.31
N PHE A 144 -20.73 19.27 -8.97
CA PHE A 144 -19.45 19.04 -9.63
C PHE A 144 -19.64 18.29 -10.94
N ASN A 145 -18.63 18.41 -11.82
CA ASN A 145 -18.46 17.59 -12.99
C ASN A 145 -17.02 17.07 -13.02
N LEU A 146 -16.87 15.78 -13.27
CA LEU A 146 -15.60 15.09 -13.35
C LEU A 146 -15.59 14.18 -14.59
N SER A 147 -14.52 14.28 -15.37
CA SER A 147 -14.13 13.27 -16.36
C SER A 147 -12.65 12.99 -16.18
N VAL A 148 -12.30 11.73 -15.97
CA VAL A 148 -10.91 11.29 -15.87
C VAL A 148 -10.59 10.27 -16.94
N VAL A 149 -9.32 10.25 -17.34
CA VAL A 149 -8.67 9.14 -18.02
C VAL A 149 -7.46 8.76 -17.17
N ASP A 150 -7.51 7.58 -16.55
CA ASP A 150 -6.35 6.91 -15.96
C ASP A 150 -5.69 6.16 -17.10
N ALA A 151 -4.44 6.49 -17.45
CA ALA A 151 -3.69 5.85 -18.53
C ALA A 151 -2.28 5.44 -18.09
N THR A 152 -1.93 5.70 -16.84
CA THR A 152 -0.58 5.58 -16.30
C THR A 152 -0.66 4.89 -14.96
N LEU A 153 -0.16 3.66 -14.88
CA LEU A 153 -0.32 2.84 -13.68
C LEU A 153 0.53 3.32 -12.49
N VAL A 154 1.71 3.89 -12.76
CA VAL A 154 2.72 4.23 -11.75
C VAL A 154 3.20 5.68 -11.94
N ASP A 155 3.69 6.27 -10.85
CA ASP A 155 4.22 7.64 -10.85
C ASP A 155 5.33 7.81 -11.87
N GLY A 156 5.25 8.88 -12.65
CA GLY A 156 6.27 9.20 -13.64
C GLY A 156 6.09 10.60 -14.24
N PRO A 157 7.16 11.19 -14.78
CA PRO A 157 7.07 12.50 -15.42
C PRO A 157 6.22 12.47 -16.71
N ASP A 158 6.05 11.30 -17.33
CA ASP A 158 5.44 11.11 -18.64
C ASP A 158 4.00 10.58 -18.57
N SER A 159 3.28 10.87 -17.48
CA SER A 159 1.87 10.48 -17.34
C SER A 159 1.02 10.93 -18.53
N GLN A 160 0.17 10.01 -18.98
CA GLN A 160 -0.83 10.23 -20.02
C GLN A 160 -2.23 10.47 -19.44
N ASP A 161 -2.32 10.64 -18.12
CA ASP A 161 -3.59 10.84 -17.44
C ASP A 161 -4.21 12.19 -17.80
N GLN A 162 -5.54 12.22 -17.81
CA GLN A 162 -6.31 13.41 -18.14
C GLN A 162 -7.38 13.63 -17.09
N ILE A 163 -7.51 14.88 -16.66
CA ILE A 163 -8.56 15.27 -15.72
C ILE A 163 -9.25 16.52 -16.25
N ASN A 164 -10.57 16.46 -16.38
CA ASN A 164 -11.44 17.61 -16.54
C ASN A 164 -12.36 17.68 -15.33
N PHE A 165 -12.11 18.63 -14.45
CA PHE A 165 -12.82 18.76 -13.19
C PHE A 165 -13.22 20.21 -12.91
N SER A 166 -14.48 20.37 -12.50
CA SER A 166 -14.96 21.60 -11.88
C SER A 166 -15.97 21.31 -10.78
N ALA A 167 -15.96 22.14 -9.74
CA ALA A 167 -16.95 22.11 -8.66
C ALA A 167 -17.40 23.52 -8.31
N THR A 168 -18.65 23.65 -7.88
CA THR A 168 -19.23 24.89 -7.35
C THR A 168 -20.02 24.57 -6.09
N PHE A 169 -19.95 25.44 -5.08
CA PHE A 169 -20.73 25.28 -3.84
C PHE A 169 -20.93 26.61 -3.14
N THR A 170 -21.99 26.71 -2.33
CA THR A 170 -22.27 27.90 -1.52
C THR A 170 -21.77 27.67 -0.10
N GLY A 171 -20.84 28.49 0.39
CA GLY A 171 -20.32 28.32 1.74
C GLY A 171 -21.35 28.67 2.83
N PRO A 172 -21.08 28.32 4.10
CA PRO A 172 -21.97 28.67 5.22
C PRO A 172 -22.13 30.19 5.43
N ASP A 173 -21.25 31.00 4.83
CA ASP A 173 -21.32 32.46 4.81
C ASP A 173 -22.15 33.03 3.64
N GLY A 174 -22.68 32.17 2.78
CA GLY A 174 -23.50 32.53 1.63
C GLY A 174 -22.71 32.96 0.39
N LYS A 175 -21.37 32.89 0.40
CA LYS A 175 -20.56 33.16 -0.79
C LYS A 175 -20.57 31.98 -1.74
N GLU A 176 -20.40 32.26 -3.02
CA GLU A 176 -20.25 31.24 -4.05
C GLU A 176 -18.77 30.90 -4.24
N TYR A 177 -18.45 29.61 -4.24
CA TYR A 177 -17.10 29.09 -4.43
C TYR A 177 -17.07 28.26 -5.71
N ALA A 178 -15.98 28.40 -6.48
CA ALA A 178 -15.73 27.57 -7.64
C ALA A 178 -14.29 27.07 -7.66
N ILE A 179 -14.11 25.79 -7.98
CA ILE A 179 -12.82 25.15 -8.17
C ILE A 179 -12.76 24.62 -9.59
N THR A 180 -11.69 24.93 -10.32
CA THR A 180 -11.44 24.41 -11.67
C THR A 180 -10.04 23.84 -11.74
N LEU A 181 -9.91 22.57 -12.13
CA LEU A 181 -8.60 21.95 -12.31
C LEU A 181 -7.92 22.49 -13.57
N LEU A 182 -6.65 22.87 -13.42
CA LEU A 182 -5.82 23.44 -14.48
C LEU A 182 -4.81 22.43 -15.02
N LYS A 183 -4.27 21.57 -14.15
CA LYS A 183 -3.17 20.66 -14.49
C LYS A 183 -3.20 19.41 -13.62
N VAL A 184 -2.85 18.26 -14.19
CA VAL A 184 -2.60 17.00 -13.46
C VAL A 184 -1.26 17.09 -12.70
N ILE A 185 -1.20 16.49 -11.50
CA ILE A 185 0.06 16.26 -10.78
C ILE A 185 0.38 14.77 -10.88
N PRO A 186 1.37 14.36 -11.70
CA PRO A 186 1.54 12.96 -12.04
C PRO A 186 2.37 12.15 -11.03
N LYS A 187 2.95 12.82 -10.05
CA LYS A 187 3.78 12.22 -9.02
C LYS A 187 3.55 12.92 -7.70
N GLY A 188 3.32 12.15 -6.64
CA GLY A 188 3.19 12.66 -5.30
C GLY A 188 4.57 12.92 -4.65
N PRO A 189 4.64 13.84 -3.67
CA PRO A 189 5.90 14.10 -2.97
C PRO A 189 6.25 13.01 -1.95
N GLU A 190 5.25 12.35 -1.36
CA GLU A 190 5.41 11.48 -0.19
C GLU A 190 4.79 10.09 -0.37
N HIS A 191 3.81 9.95 -1.27
CA HIS A 191 3.17 8.69 -1.64
C HIS A 191 2.78 8.72 -3.13
N PRO A 192 2.52 7.56 -3.77
CA PRO A 192 2.15 7.50 -5.19
C PRO A 192 0.86 8.26 -5.51
N PHE A 193 0.85 9.00 -6.61
CA PHE A 193 -0.35 9.61 -7.21
C PHE A 193 -0.86 8.84 -8.43
N PHE A 194 -0.19 7.75 -8.80
CA PHE A 194 -0.50 6.84 -9.91
C PHE A 194 -0.65 7.60 -11.23
N GLY A 195 0.34 8.40 -11.59
CA GLY A 195 0.25 9.24 -12.80
C GLY A 195 -0.70 10.44 -12.67
N GLY A 196 -1.36 10.60 -11.53
CA GLY A 196 -2.27 11.70 -11.20
C GLY A 196 -3.73 11.31 -11.19
N VAL A 197 -4.09 10.11 -11.66
CA VAL A 197 -5.41 9.51 -11.52
C VAL A 197 -5.25 8.06 -11.06
N ALA A 198 -5.89 7.70 -9.95
CA ALA A 198 -5.97 6.32 -9.51
C ALA A 198 -7.40 5.81 -9.70
N THR A 199 -7.61 4.75 -10.46
CA THR A 199 -8.92 4.09 -10.54
C THR A 199 -8.87 2.71 -9.92
N ASN A 200 -9.89 2.42 -9.11
CA ASN A 200 -10.09 1.11 -8.49
C ASN A 200 -8.93 0.71 -7.56
N PHE A 201 -8.75 1.42 -6.45
CA PHE A 201 -7.71 1.17 -5.45
C PHE A 201 -8.31 1.15 -4.05
N ILE A 202 -7.59 0.62 -3.06
CA ILE A 202 -7.81 0.96 -1.66
C ILE A 202 -6.81 2.05 -1.28
N GLN A 203 -7.30 3.12 -0.66
CA GLN A 203 -6.47 4.23 -0.18
C GLN A 203 -6.75 4.51 1.29
N HIS A 204 -5.86 5.27 1.93
CA HIS A 204 -5.89 5.65 3.34
C HIS A 204 -5.70 4.47 4.30
N GLY A 205 -6.12 4.60 5.56
CA GLY A 205 -5.90 3.58 6.59
C GLY A 205 -4.41 3.25 6.73
N ALA A 206 -4.08 1.96 6.71
CA ALA A 206 -2.70 1.46 6.79
C ALA A 206 -2.04 1.25 5.41
N THR A 207 -2.69 1.68 4.32
CA THR A 207 -2.17 1.38 2.97
C THR A 207 -0.87 2.10 2.66
N GLY A 208 -0.60 3.25 3.29
CA GLY A 208 0.50 4.15 2.91
C GLY A 208 0.17 5.06 1.73
N ILE A 209 -1.05 4.98 1.18
CA ILE A 209 -1.50 5.82 0.06
C ILE A 209 -2.49 6.86 0.60
N GLY A 210 -2.09 8.14 0.61
CA GLY A 210 -2.89 9.21 1.20
C GLY A 210 -2.77 9.25 2.73
N THR A 211 -3.64 10.01 3.41
CA THR A 211 -3.52 10.18 4.86
C THR A 211 -4.07 9.00 5.65
N ASN A 212 -3.42 8.68 6.78
CA ASN A 212 -3.87 7.70 7.77
C ASN A 212 -5.03 8.22 8.63
N LEU A 213 -5.39 9.51 8.52
CA LEU A 213 -6.50 10.11 9.29
C LEU A 213 -7.88 9.76 8.73
N MET A 214 -7.93 9.33 7.47
CA MET A 214 -9.11 8.76 6.82
C MET A 214 -9.09 7.23 6.97
N PRO A 215 -10.26 6.58 7.14
CA PRO A 215 -10.31 5.13 7.12
C PRO A 215 -9.91 4.59 5.75
N GLY A 216 -9.32 3.40 5.74
CA GLY A 216 -9.07 2.62 4.54
C GLY A 216 -10.37 2.45 3.76
N ALA A 217 -10.43 2.98 2.55
CA ALA A 217 -11.63 3.01 1.74
C ALA A 217 -11.35 2.52 0.33
N TYR A 218 -12.33 1.79 -0.22
CA TYR A 218 -12.33 1.50 -1.64
C TYR A 218 -12.59 2.79 -2.42
N THR A 219 -11.67 3.09 -3.32
CA THR A 219 -11.66 4.27 -4.17
C THR A 219 -11.94 3.86 -5.61
N TYR A 220 -13.09 4.28 -6.11
CA TYR A 220 -13.47 4.13 -7.52
C TYR A 220 -12.58 4.99 -8.42
N VAL A 221 -12.36 6.24 -8.00
CA VAL A 221 -11.53 7.24 -8.68
C VAL A 221 -10.91 8.15 -7.63
N ALA A 222 -9.60 8.35 -7.68
CA ALA A 222 -8.93 9.48 -7.06
C ALA A 222 -8.18 10.27 -8.13
N PHE A 223 -7.98 11.56 -7.88
CA PHE A 223 -7.15 12.38 -8.74
C PHE A 223 -6.39 13.44 -7.95
N TRP A 224 -5.27 13.89 -8.51
CA TRP A 224 -4.45 14.97 -7.97
C TRP A 224 -4.11 15.99 -9.05
N GLY A 225 -4.26 17.27 -8.71
CA GLY A 225 -4.06 18.35 -9.66
C GLY A 225 -3.72 19.68 -9.03
N VAL A 226 -3.43 20.64 -9.90
CA VAL A 226 -3.34 22.06 -9.60
C VAL A 226 -4.65 22.71 -10.05
N ALA A 227 -5.30 23.46 -9.17
CA ALA A 227 -6.56 24.12 -9.44
C ALA A 227 -6.53 25.63 -9.16
N GLU A 228 -7.47 26.29 -9.83
CA GLU A 228 -7.90 27.64 -9.51
C GLU A 228 -9.08 27.62 -8.53
N LEU A 229 -9.06 28.56 -7.60
CA LEU A 229 -10.13 28.86 -6.66
C LEU A 229 -10.68 30.25 -6.98
N SER A 230 -12.00 30.32 -7.17
CA SER A 230 -12.74 31.57 -7.27
C SER A 230 -13.74 31.70 -6.13
N ILE A 231 -13.94 32.94 -5.66
CA ILE A 231 -14.94 33.33 -4.68
C ILE A 231 -15.78 34.46 -5.28
N ASP A 232 -17.10 34.31 -5.31
CA ASP A 232 -18.05 35.26 -5.90
C ASP A 232 -17.69 35.65 -7.35
N GLY A 233 -17.15 34.70 -8.10
CA GLY A 233 -16.71 34.87 -9.50
C GLY A 233 -15.35 35.55 -9.69
N GLU A 234 -14.63 35.89 -8.63
CA GLU A 234 -13.26 36.41 -8.69
C GLU A 234 -12.25 35.31 -8.34
N VAL A 235 -11.24 35.14 -9.19
CA VAL A 235 -10.11 34.23 -8.95
C VAL A 235 -9.25 34.75 -7.80
N VAL A 236 -9.19 34.00 -6.69
CA VAL A 236 -8.41 34.38 -5.50
C VAL A 236 -7.11 33.58 -5.36
N ALA A 237 -6.99 32.42 -6.01
CA ALA A 237 -5.76 31.61 -6.08
C ALA A 237 -5.75 30.71 -7.33
N SER A 238 -4.58 30.45 -7.94
CA SER A 238 -4.48 29.69 -9.21
C SER A 238 -3.43 28.58 -9.24
N ASN A 239 -2.91 28.21 -8.08
CA ASN A 239 -1.85 27.21 -7.90
C ASN A 239 -2.07 26.35 -6.66
N ARG A 240 -3.33 26.04 -6.35
CA ARG A 240 -3.69 25.21 -5.20
C ARG A 240 -3.62 23.74 -5.57
N ILE A 241 -3.06 22.91 -4.70
CA ILE A 241 -3.27 21.47 -4.84
C ILE A 241 -4.76 21.20 -4.63
N VAL A 242 -5.32 20.37 -5.51
CA VAL A 242 -6.64 19.78 -5.36
C VAL A 242 -6.49 18.27 -5.39
N HIS A 243 -7.23 17.61 -4.50
CA HIS A 243 -7.39 16.17 -4.52
C HIS A 243 -8.88 15.86 -4.43
N GLY A 244 -9.36 14.98 -5.31
CA GLY A 244 -10.74 14.54 -5.31
C GLY A 244 -10.80 13.02 -5.32
N MET A 245 -11.77 12.45 -4.62
CA MET A 245 -11.94 11.00 -4.50
C MET A 245 -13.41 10.62 -4.54
N ILE A 246 -13.73 9.56 -5.27
CA ILE A 246 -15.01 8.87 -5.25
C ILE A 246 -14.80 7.56 -4.49
N THR A 247 -15.44 7.39 -3.33
CA THR A 247 -15.20 6.27 -2.41
C THR A 247 -16.50 5.67 -1.89
N GLY A 248 -16.41 4.55 -1.19
CA GLY A 248 -17.42 4.16 -0.19
C GLY A 248 -17.64 5.27 0.85
N ASP A 249 -18.80 5.29 1.50
CA ASP A 249 -19.15 6.31 2.50
C ASP A 249 -18.40 6.05 3.83
N PRO A 250 -17.43 6.89 4.23
CA PRO A 250 -16.67 6.66 5.45
C PRO A 250 -17.35 7.22 6.70
N ARG A 251 -18.60 7.70 6.60
CA ARG A 251 -19.30 8.37 7.70
C ARG A 251 -20.52 7.59 8.18
N ASP A 252 -20.79 7.72 9.48
CA ASP A 252 -21.99 7.15 10.11
C ASP A 252 -23.24 8.04 9.88
N GLU A 253 -24.40 7.59 10.40
CA GLU A 253 -25.67 8.33 10.30
C GLU A 253 -25.68 9.69 11.01
N ASP A 254 -24.79 9.89 11.98
CA ASP A 254 -24.56 11.16 12.68
C ASP A 254 -23.46 12.00 12.02
N TYR A 255 -22.96 11.54 10.86
CA TYR A 255 -21.90 12.14 10.07
C TYR A 255 -20.52 12.16 10.75
N ARG A 256 -20.28 11.26 11.70
CA ARG A 256 -18.96 11.06 12.30
C ARG A 256 -18.09 10.24 11.36
N LEU A 257 -16.80 10.56 11.28
CA LEU A 257 -15.86 9.82 10.47
C LEU A 257 -15.54 8.48 11.15
N GLY A 258 -15.83 7.37 10.46
CA GLY A 258 -15.60 6.00 10.96
C GLY A 258 -14.14 5.55 10.90
N PHE A 259 -13.90 4.31 11.29
CA PHE A 259 -12.66 3.55 11.06
C PHE A 259 -12.84 2.58 9.88
N ASP A 260 -11.79 1.82 9.54
CA ASP A 260 -11.74 0.97 8.34
C ASP A 260 -12.96 0.03 8.23
N GLN A 261 -13.35 -0.60 9.34
CA GLN A 261 -14.52 -1.50 9.37
C GLN A 261 -15.88 -0.80 9.28
N ASP A 262 -15.93 0.53 9.43
CA ASP A 262 -17.16 1.31 9.46
C ASP A 262 -17.51 1.90 8.08
N VAL A 263 -16.65 1.74 7.06
CA VAL A 263 -16.89 2.26 5.71
C VAL A 263 -18.04 1.52 5.04
N ASP A 264 -19.10 2.24 4.70
CA ASP A 264 -20.27 1.72 3.98
C ASP A 264 -20.00 1.74 2.48
N ASN A 265 -19.50 0.61 1.96
CA ASN A 265 -19.24 0.43 0.54
C ASN A 265 -20.53 0.33 -0.30
N SER A 266 -21.73 0.20 0.30
CA SER A 266 -23.00 0.17 -0.46
C SER A 266 -23.42 1.54 -0.97
N LYS A 267 -22.79 2.61 -0.48
CA LYS A 267 -22.95 3.99 -0.93
C LYS A 267 -21.70 4.46 -1.62
N VAL A 268 -21.86 5.48 -2.47
CA VAL A 268 -20.75 6.12 -3.16
C VAL A 268 -20.84 7.61 -2.96
N VAL A 269 -19.75 8.21 -2.49
CA VAL A 269 -19.64 9.63 -2.15
C VAL A 269 -18.45 10.25 -2.87
N PHE A 270 -18.46 11.58 -3.07
CA PHE A 270 -17.31 12.30 -3.60
C PHE A 270 -16.75 13.27 -2.57
N HIS A 271 -15.46 13.15 -2.26
CA HIS A 271 -14.73 14.05 -1.37
C HIS A 271 -13.81 14.93 -2.21
N LEU A 272 -13.82 16.22 -1.94
CA LEU A 272 -12.96 17.21 -2.56
C LEU A 272 -12.18 17.95 -1.49
N ILE A 273 -10.85 17.91 -1.57
CA ILE A 273 -9.98 18.63 -0.64
C ILE A 273 -9.02 19.57 -1.37
N LEU A 274 -8.97 20.81 -0.90
CA LEU A 274 -7.89 21.76 -1.16
C LEU A 274 -7.11 21.88 0.14
N PRO A 275 -5.99 21.16 0.30
CA PRO A 275 -5.19 21.23 1.52
C PRO A 275 -4.54 22.62 1.67
N ASN A 276 -3.93 22.86 2.82
CA ASN A 276 -3.10 24.02 3.12
C ASN A 276 -1.76 24.00 2.35
N THR A 277 -1.80 23.71 1.05
CA THR A 277 -0.63 23.55 0.19
C THR A 277 -0.80 24.31 -1.12
N GLU A 278 0.25 25.04 -1.49
CA GLU A 278 0.38 25.77 -2.75
C GLU A 278 1.53 25.18 -3.56
N VAL A 279 1.34 25.07 -4.87
CA VAL A 279 2.41 24.64 -5.78
C VAL A 279 3.24 25.86 -6.17
N THR A 280 4.51 25.84 -5.79
CA THR A 280 5.50 26.87 -6.11
C THR A 280 6.54 26.34 -7.10
N PRO A 281 7.40 27.19 -7.69
CA PRO A 281 8.53 26.73 -8.51
C PRO A 281 9.49 25.77 -7.77
N ASP A 282 9.55 25.87 -6.44
CA ASP A 282 10.40 25.02 -5.59
C ASP A 282 9.65 23.76 -5.11
N GLY A 283 8.43 23.52 -5.59
CA GLY A 283 7.57 22.40 -5.20
C GLY A 283 6.38 22.81 -4.33
N PRO A 284 5.58 21.83 -3.87
CA PRO A 284 4.52 22.03 -2.88
C PRO A 284 5.05 22.66 -1.58
N GLN A 285 4.39 23.70 -1.09
CA GLN A 285 4.73 24.36 0.16
C GLN A 285 3.47 24.62 1.00
N GLU A 286 3.62 24.59 2.33
CA GLU A 286 2.53 24.95 3.23
C GLU A 286 2.10 26.40 3.00
N SER A 287 0.83 26.60 2.69
CA SER A 287 0.22 27.88 2.38
C SER A 287 -1.29 27.74 2.62
N PRO A 288 -1.88 28.42 3.62
CA PRO A 288 -3.33 28.35 3.87
C PRO A 288 -4.15 28.69 2.62
N VAL A 289 -5.25 27.97 2.40
CA VAL A 289 -6.20 28.33 1.33
C VAL A 289 -6.89 29.65 1.72
N PRO A 290 -6.97 30.64 0.82
CA PRO A 290 -7.72 31.88 1.07
C PRO A 290 -9.23 31.62 0.92
N THR A 291 -9.84 30.94 1.89
CA THR A 291 -11.26 30.56 1.86
C THR A 291 -12.20 31.75 2.08
N GLY A 292 -11.72 32.84 2.68
CA GLY A 292 -12.52 33.97 3.14
C GLY A 292 -13.56 33.61 4.21
N PHE A 293 -13.58 32.38 4.71
CA PHE A 293 -14.54 31.89 5.71
C PHE A 293 -13.93 31.97 7.11
N ILE A 294 -14.55 32.78 7.98
CA ILE A 294 -14.04 33.06 9.32
C ILE A 294 -14.69 32.12 10.34
N LEU A 295 -13.85 31.34 11.01
CA LEU A 295 -14.24 30.41 12.06
C LEU A 295 -14.66 31.16 13.34
N PRO A 296 -15.39 30.51 14.28
CA PRO A 296 -15.80 31.14 15.54
C PRO A 296 -14.67 31.70 16.40
N ASN A 297 -13.44 31.20 16.23
CA ASN A 297 -12.24 31.68 16.92
C ASN A 297 -11.61 32.94 16.27
N GLY A 298 -12.18 33.43 15.16
CA GLY A 298 -11.71 34.60 14.42
C GLY A 298 -10.62 34.31 13.39
N ALA A 299 -10.15 33.06 13.26
CA ALA A 299 -9.22 32.66 12.22
C ALA A 299 -9.96 32.30 10.93
N GLU A 300 -9.30 32.46 9.79
CA GLU A 300 -9.79 31.96 8.51
C GLU A 300 -9.57 30.45 8.41
N GLN A 301 -10.53 29.72 7.84
CA GLN A 301 -10.37 28.29 7.60
C GLN A 301 -9.25 28.06 6.56
N PRO A 302 -8.22 27.24 6.85
CA PRO A 302 -7.03 27.17 6.00
C PRO A 302 -7.10 26.13 4.87
N PHE A 303 -8.24 25.47 4.68
CA PHE A 303 -8.47 24.42 3.67
C PHE A 303 -9.94 24.39 3.23
N PHE A 304 -10.24 23.75 2.11
CA PHE A 304 -11.59 23.22 1.83
C PHE A 304 -11.55 21.70 1.95
N HIS A 305 -12.58 21.12 2.58
CA HIS A 305 -12.89 19.71 2.47
C HIS A 305 -14.42 19.62 2.31
N ILE A 306 -14.87 19.26 1.12
CA ILE A 306 -16.27 19.26 0.71
C ILE A 306 -16.66 17.83 0.35
N MET A 307 -17.75 17.33 0.92
CA MET A 307 -18.29 16.01 0.59
C MET A 307 -19.63 16.17 -0.12
N PHE A 308 -19.81 15.38 -1.18
CA PHE A 308 -21.04 15.29 -1.98
C PHE A 308 -21.61 13.88 -1.80
N GLU A 309 -22.79 13.80 -1.21
CA GLU A 309 -23.40 12.51 -0.80
C GLU A 309 -24.19 11.85 -1.93
N GLU A 310 -24.76 12.67 -2.83
CA GLU A 310 -25.54 12.20 -3.97
C GLU A 310 -24.75 12.38 -5.26
N ILE A 311 -24.19 11.30 -5.80
CA ILE A 311 -23.44 11.34 -7.06
C ILE A 311 -24.04 10.42 -8.12
N ALA A 312 -23.97 10.87 -9.37
CA ALA A 312 -24.18 10.05 -10.55
C ALA A 312 -22.82 9.64 -11.10
N LEU A 313 -22.48 8.35 -10.95
CA LEU A 313 -21.26 7.75 -11.47
C LEU A 313 -21.58 6.93 -12.73
N SER A 314 -20.86 7.16 -13.82
CA SER A 314 -20.95 6.28 -15.00
C SER A 314 -20.19 4.98 -14.76
N SER A 315 -20.55 3.92 -15.49
CA SER A 315 -19.66 2.77 -15.65
C SER A 315 -18.27 3.23 -16.10
N ALA A 316 -17.21 2.56 -15.62
CA ALA A 316 -15.90 2.70 -16.21
C ALA A 316 -15.91 2.17 -17.64
N LYS A 317 -15.15 2.82 -18.52
CA LYS A 317 -14.93 2.34 -19.88
C LYS A 317 -13.45 2.08 -20.04
N VAL A 318 -13.10 0.84 -20.31
CA VAL A 318 -11.74 0.51 -20.77
C VAL A 318 -11.66 1.00 -22.20
N VAL A 319 -10.67 1.84 -22.47
CA VAL A 319 -10.52 2.49 -23.77
C VAL A 319 -9.16 2.22 -24.39
N GLU A 320 -9.15 2.02 -25.69
CA GLU A 320 -7.94 2.04 -26.50
C GLU A 320 -7.84 3.42 -27.13
N THR A 321 -6.73 4.12 -26.90
CA THR A 321 -6.47 5.42 -27.54
C THR A 321 -5.36 5.27 -28.55
N ALA A 322 -5.69 5.38 -29.83
CA ALA A 322 -4.72 5.35 -30.93
C ALA A 322 -4.91 6.58 -31.82
N SER A 323 -3.84 7.38 -31.98
CA SER A 323 -3.82 8.53 -32.91
C SER A 323 -4.94 9.57 -32.71
N GLY A 324 -5.41 9.75 -31.46
CA GLY A 324 -6.45 10.71 -31.11
C GLY A 324 -7.90 10.20 -31.20
N ASP A 325 -8.11 8.97 -31.68
CA ASP A 325 -9.40 8.29 -31.62
C ASP A 325 -9.44 7.38 -30.38
N THR A 326 -10.44 7.57 -29.52
CA THR A 326 -10.71 6.74 -28.34
C THR A 326 -11.79 5.73 -28.67
N LYS A 327 -11.46 4.45 -28.60
CA LYS A 327 -12.39 3.34 -28.80
C LYS A 327 -12.68 2.68 -27.45
N VAL A 328 -13.96 2.59 -27.08
CA VAL A 328 -14.38 1.77 -25.94
C VAL A 328 -14.21 0.30 -26.32
N ILE A 329 -13.36 -0.41 -25.58
CA ILE A 329 -13.12 -1.84 -25.78
C ILE A 329 -13.93 -2.69 -24.81
N GLN A 330 -14.21 -2.17 -23.62
CA GLN A 330 -15.05 -2.83 -22.62
C GLN A 330 -15.73 -1.76 -21.74
N GLU A 331 -16.96 -2.04 -21.33
CA GLU A 331 -17.63 -1.30 -20.27
C GLU A 331 -17.58 -2.14 -19.00
N VAL A 332 -17.14 -1.52 -17.91
CA VAL A 332 -16.96 -2.12 -16.59
C VAL A 332 -17.90 -1.39 -15.65
N VAL A 333 -18.96 -2.07 -15.22
CA VAL A 333 -19.89 -1.51 -14.24
C VAL A 333 -19.20 -1.53 -12.89
N TYR A 334 -19.14 -0.38 -12.24
CA TYR A 334 -18.70 -0.28 -10.85
C TYR A 334 -19.82 -0.80 -9.95
N GLU A 335 -19.77 -2.08 -9.62
CA GLU A 335 -20.50 -2.59 -8.48
C GLU A 335 -19.69 -2.25 -7.21
N PRO A 336 -20.33 -1.88 -6.10
CA PRO A 336 -19.70 -1.86 -4.78
C PRO A 336 -18.76 -3.03 -4.51
N GLY A 337 -17.46 -2.74 -4.34
CA GLY A 337 -16.44 -3.72 -3.96
C GLY A 337 -16.04 -4.76 -5.02
N SER A 338 -16.24 -4.51 -6.32
CA SER A 338 -16.12 -5.57 -7.32
C SER A 338 -14.80 -5.68 -8.10
N LEU A 339 -13.80 -4.81 -7.90
CA LEU A 339 -12.66 -4.76 -8.85
C LEU A 339 -11.26 -4.56 -8.23
N ALA A 340 -11.07 -4.17 -6.98
CA ALA A 340 -9.79 -4.26 -6.27
C ALA A 340 -10.10 -5.02 -5.00
N GLY A 341 -9.54 -6.22 -4.85
CA GLY A 341 -10.13 -7.25 -3.98
C GLY A 341 -11.57 -7.63 -4.36
N GLY A 342 -12.07 -8.71 -3.78
CA GLY A 342 -13.41 -9.23 -4.05
C GLY A 342 -13.39 -10.66 -4.59
N PRO A 343 -14.52 -11.40 -4.53
CA PRO A 343 -14.59 -12.86 -4.67
C PRO A 343 -13.99 -13.34 -6.00
N ILE A 344 -12.69 -13.59 -6.00
CA ILE A 344 -11.92 -14.00 -7.17
C ILE A 344 -11.30 -15.35 -6.84
N TYR A 345 -11.63 -16.33 -7.68
CA TYR A 345 -10.92 -17.59 -7.73
C TYR A 345 -9.78 -17.49 -8.75
N PHE A 346 -8.60 -17.96 -8.35
CA PHE A 346 -7.41 -17.89 -9.16
C PHE A 346 -6.58 -19.17 -9.01
N ASP A 347 -6.14 -19.72 -10.15
CA ASP A 347 -5.24 -20.88 -10.22
C ASP A 347 -3.97 -20.54 -10.99
N ALA A 348 -2.84 -20.98 -10.44
CA ALA A 348 -1.56 -20.94 -11.14
C ALA A 348 -0.68 -22.15 -10.83
N ALA A 349 0.15 -22.50 -11.81
CA ALA A 349 1.21 -23.47 -11.66
C ALA A 349 2.41 -23.07 -12.51
N GLY A 350 3.60 -23.50 -12.11
CA GLY A 350 4.84 -23.20 -12.81
C GLY A 350 5.98 -24.10 -12.37
N GLY A 351 7.15 -23.94 -12.99
CA GLY A 351 8.32 -24.76 -12.69
C GLY A 351 9.35 -24.95 -13.81
N GLU A 352 9.21 -24.29 -14.96
CA GLU A 352 10.16 -24.48 -16.07
C GLU A 352 11.51 -23.79 -15.85
N ASP A 353 11.50 -22.60 -15.26
CA ASP A 353 12.70 -21.84 -14.89
C ASP A 353 12.53 -21.35 -13.46
N VAL A 354 13.36 -21.89 -12.55
CA VAL A 354 13.30 -21.62 -11.11
C VAL A 354 14.64 -21.08 -10.63
N ARG A 355 14.59 -19.98 -9.86
CA ARG A 355 15.77 -19.29 -9.35
C ARG A 355 15.71 -19.22 -7.84
N TRP A 356 16.78 -19.68 -7.22
CA TRP A 356 17.05 -19.48 -5.80
C TRP A 356 17.76 -18.15 -5.61
N ILE A 357 17.12 -17.19 -4.95
CA ILE A 357 17.73 -15.89 -4.67
C ILE A 357 18.65 -16.02 -3.45
N LEU A 358 19.88 -15.57 -3.63
CA LEU A 358 20.92 -15.58 -2.62
C LEU A 358 20.99 -14.20 -1.94
N PRO A 359 21.43 -14.15 -0.67
CA PRO A 359 21.66 -12.89 0.01
C PRO A 359 22.70 -12.02 -0.71
N GLY A 360 22.43 -10.73 -0.80
CA GLY A 360 23.33 -9.75 -1.43
C GLY A 360 22.91 -8.32 -1.16
N LEU A 361 23.74 -7.36 -1.56
CA LEU A 361 23.39 -5.94 -1.40
C LEU A 361 22.28 -5.57 -2.39
N ARG A 362 21.38 -4.67 -1.97
CA ARG A 362 20.33 -4.11 -2.82
C ARG A 362 20.64 -2.66 -3.14
N ALA A 363 20.68 -2.29 -4.42
CA ALA A 363 20.67 -0.89 -4.85
C ALA A 363 19.40 -0.18 -4.37
N LEU A 364 19.52 1.06 -3.92
CA LEU A 364 18.41 1.84 -3.36
C LEU A 364 17.89 2.85 -4.39
N ASP A 365 16.60 2.75 -4.72
CA ASP A 365 15.92 3.69 -5.61
C ASP A 365 15.81 5.08 -4.95
N PRO A 366 16.40 6.15 -5.53
CA PRO A 366 16.25 7.50 -5.01
C PRO A 366 14.79 7.99 -4.97
N ALA A 367 13.91 7.48 -5.82
CA ALA A 367 12.49 7.83 -5.81
C ALA A 367 11.76 7.29 -4.58
N ILE A 368 12.24 6.17 -4.01
CA ILE A 368 11.62 5.49 -2.86
C ILE A 368 12.33 5.86 -1.56
N PHE A 369 13.67 5.94 -1.58
CA PHE A 369 14.49 6.15 -0.39
C PHE A 369 14.98 7.58 -0.21
N GLY A 370 14.76 8.46 -1.20
CA GLY A 370 15.17 9.86 -1.16
C GLY A 370 16.69 10.04 -1.15
N THR A 371 17.15 11.05 -0.41
CA THR A 371 18.58 11.40 -0.26
C THR A 371 18.98 11.46 1.22
N PRO A 372 20.28 11.52 1.56
CA PRO A 372 20.70 11.75 2.93
C PRO A 372 20.14 13.02 3.58
N ASP A 373 19.96 14.10 2.81
CA ASP A 373 19.39 15.35 3.30
C ASP A 373 17.85 15.33 3.39
N GLN A 374 17.21 14.44 2.63
CA GLN A 374 15.75 14.26 2.57
C GLN A 374 15.43 12.76 2.45
N PRO A 375 15.59 11.98 3.54
CA PRO A 375 15.35 10.55 3.49
C PRO A 375 13.85 10.22 3.41
N LEU A 376 13.52 9.19 2.64
CA LEU A 376 12.19 8.60 2.53
C LEU A 376 12.26 7.08 2.76
N GLY A 377 11.13 6.40 2.91
CA GLY A 377 11.09 4.94 2.86
C GLY A 377 11.72 4.24 4.08
N PHE A 378 11.66 4.84 5.27
CA PHE A 378 12.27 4.34 6.52
C PHE A 378 11.23 3.84 7.54
N GLU A 379 10.02 3.60 7.07
CA GLU A 379 8.89 3.18 7.88
C GLU A 379 9.18 1.80 8.50
N PRO A 380 8.84 1.56 9.77
CA PRO A 380 8.95 0.23 10.37
C PRO A 380 8.16 -0.80 9.55
N GLY A 381 8.78 -1.95 9.28
CA GLY A 381 8.13 -3.09 8.61
C GLY A 381 8.18 -3.10 7.10
N THR A 382 7.95 -1.95 6.46
CA THR A 382 7.94 -1.82 4.99
C THR A 382 9.23 -1.18 4.47
N GLY A 383 9.74 -0.18 5.17
CA GLY A 383 10.93 0.60 4.79
C GLY A 383 12.27 -0.02 5.17
N LEU A 384 13.33 0.75 4.92
CA LEU A 384 14.72 0.42 5.27
C LEU A 384 15.27 1.44 6.27
N PRO A 385 15.68 1.06 7.49
CA PRO A 385 16.27 1.98 8.46
C PRO A 385 17.47 2.76 7.90
N LEU A 386 17.68 4.01 8.34
CA LEU A 386 18.72 4.88 7.80
C LEU A 386 20.13 4.32 8.01
N GLU A 387 20.37 3.68 9.14
CA GLU A 387 21.63 3.01 9.48
C GLU A 387 21.95 1.82 8.58
N MET A 388 20.95 1.28 7.89
CA MET A 388 21.09 0.19 6.94
C MET A 388 21.32 0.69 5.50
N ARG A 389 21.57 1.98 5.29
CA ARG A 389 21.81 2.59 3.99
C ARG A 389 23.25 3.06 3.85
N LEU A 390 23.92 2.67 2.76
CA LEU A 390 25.23 3.21 2.40
C LEU A 390 25.06 4.49 1.59
N VAL A 391 25.95 5.44 1.81
CA VAL A 391 25.95 6.75 1.16
C VAL A 391 27.11 6.82 0.15
N SER A 392 26.90 7.55 -0.94
CA SER A 392 27.93 7.88 -1.94
C SER A 392 29.11 8.60 -1.30
N GLU A 393 30.27 8.57 -1.97
CA GLU A 393 31.51 9.19 -1.46
C GLU A 393 31.37 10.69 -1.19
N ASP A 394 30.55 11.40 -1.98
CA ASP A 394 30.25 12.82 -1.84
C ASP A 394 29.11 13.14 -0.85
N GLY A 395 28.45 12.13 -0.29
CA GLY A 395 27.40 12.31 0.70
C GLY A 395 26.02 12.63 0.14
N THR A 396 25.82 12.67 -1.19
CA THR A 396 24.59 13.23 -1.78
C THR A 396 23.52 12.20 -2.11
N ALA A 397 23.83 10.90 -2.12
CA ALA A 397 22.89 9.85 -2.50
C ALA A 397 23.05 8.59 -1.66
N TYR A 398 21.94 7.88 -1.44
CA TYR A 398 21.99 6.49 -1.02
C TYR A 398 22.43 5.61 -2.20
N THR A 399 23.17 4.54 -1.91
CA THR A 399 23.74 3.66 -2.94
C THR A 399 23.14 2.26 -2.83
N THR A 400 23.50 1.53 -1.77
CA THR A 400 22.98 0.20 -1.50
C THR A 400 22.59 0.03 -0.03
N THR A 401 21.99 -1.10 0.29
CA THR A 401 21.90 -1.58 1.68
C THR A 401 23.31 -1.76 2.28
N ALA A 402 23.42 -1.63 3.60
CA ALA A 402 24.65 -1.82 4.37
C ALA A 402 24.98 -3.31 4.60
N GLY A 403 23.98 -4.17 4.48
CA GLY A 403 24.09 -5.62 4.64
C GLY A 403 23.32 -6.37 3.56
N PRO A 404 23.55 -7.69 3.46
CA PRO A 404 22.84 -8.53 2.51
C PRO A 404 21.35 -8.63 2.87
N THR A 405 20.51 -8.67 1.84
CA THR A 405 19.04 -8.81 1.94
C THR A 405 18.56 -9.95 1.02
N PRO A 406 17.31 -10.41 1.15
CA PRO A 406 16.70 -11.33 0.18
C PRO A 406 16.40 -10.67 -1.18
N PHE A 407 16.61 -9.36 -1.35
CA PHE A 407 16.26 -8.61 -2.55
C PHE A 407 17.53 -8.21 -3.31
N SER A 408 18.32 -9.20 -3.71
CA SER A 408 19.60 -8.98 -4.39
C SER A 408 19.62 -9.48 -5.83
N ASP A 409 20.72 -9.16 -6.53
CA ASP A 409 21.01 -9.65 -7.88
C ASP A 409 21.65 -11.05 -7.87
N ASN A 410 22.01 -11.59 -6.70
CA ASN A 410 22.63 -12.90 -6.61
C ASN A 410 21.56 -14.00 -6.69
N PHE A 411 21.77 -15.00 -7.56
CA PHE A 411 20.88 -16.14 -7.68
C PHE A 411 21.63 -17.41 -8.09
N ALA A 412 20.95 -18.54 -7.95
CA ALA A 412 21.35 -19.81 -8.53
C ALA A 412 20.17 -20.45 -9.28
N PRO A 413 20.37 -20.99 -10.49
CA PRO A 413 19.35 -21.80 -11.15
C PRO A 413 19.12 -23.10 -10.38
N VAL A 414 17.86 -23.48 -10.21
CA VAL A 414 17.43 -24.72 -9.56
C VAL A 414 16.25 -25.32 -10.33
N ASP A 415 15.85 -26.54 -9.97
CA ASP A 415 14.64 -27.17 -10.49
C ASP A 415 13.52 -27.04 -9.46
N GLY A 416 12.27 -26.95 -9.90
CA GLY A 416 11.14 -26.92 -8.98
C GLY A 416 9.80 -26.78 -9.66
N SER A 417 8.74 -26.79 -8.86
CA SER A 417 7.38 -26.50 -9.30
C SER A 417 6.52 -26.01 -8.14
N PHE A 418 5.40 -25.39 -8.48
CA PHE A 418 4.38 -25.01 -7.50
C PHE A 418 2.97 -25.23 -8.05
N ASN A 419 2.02 -25.34 -7.13
CA ASN A 419 0.59 -25.25 -7.40
C ASN A 419 -0.02 -24.25 -6.42
N LEU A 420 -0.85 -23.36 -6.94
CA LEU A 420 -1.56 -22.34 -6.19
C LEU A 420 -3.02 -22.30 -6.63
N SER A 421 -3.93 -22.40 -5.67
CA SER A 421 -5.34 -22.04 -5.80
C SER A 421 -5.69 -21.07 -4.69
N VAL A 422 -6.30 -19.94 -5.03
CA VAL A 422 -6.77 -18.97 -4.03
C VAL A 422 -8.22 -18.56 -4.27
N VAL A 423 -8.87 -18.18 -3.17
CA VAL A 423 -10.10 -17.40 -3.15
C VAL A 423 -9.78 -16.12 -2.38
N ASP A 424 -9.79 -14.99 -3.06
CA ASP A 424 -9.84 -13.64 -2.44
C ASP A 424 -11.31 -13.33 -2.23
N ALA A 425 -11.80 -13.26 -1.00
CA ALA A 425 -13.21 -12.95 -0.71
C ALA A 425 -13.36 -11.76 0.24
N THR A 426 -12.25 -11.24 0.77
CA THR A 426 -12.23 -10.28 1.86
C THR A 426 -11.37 -9.09 1.47
N LEU A 427 -11.99 -7.92 1.35
CA LEU A 427 -11.29 -6.73 0.88
C LEU A 427 -10.30 -6.14 1.91
N VAL A 428 -10.60 -6.30 3.20
CA VAL A 428 -9.95 -5.57 4.29
C VAL A 428 -9.51 -6.53 5.38
N ASP A 429 -8.39 -6.22 6.03
CA ASP A 429 -7.86 -7.02 7.13
C ASP A 429 -8.89 -7.21 8.25
N GLY A 430 -9.10 -8.46 8.64
CA GLY A 430 -10.04 -8.78 9.70
C GLY A 430 -9.93 -10.22 10.16
N PRO A 431 -10.29 -10.54 11.41
CA PRO A 431 -10.30 -11.91 11.90
C PRO A 431 -11.33 -12.80 11.18
N ASP A 432 -12.32 -12.20 10.54
CA ASP A 432 -13.44 -12.87 9.88
C ASP A 432 -13.23 -13.07 8.37
N SER A 433 -11.98 -13.01 7.91
CA SER A 433 -11.65 -13.25 6.50
C SER A 433 -12.21 -14.59 6.01
N GLN A 434 -12.76 -14.55 4.80
CA GLN A 434 -13.27 -15.70 4.06
C GLN A 434 -12.29 -16.19 2.99
N ASP A 435 -11.07 -15.66 2.99
CA ASP A 435 -10.06 -16.00 2.01
C ASP A 435 -9.57 -17.43 2.21
N GLN A 436 -9.27 -18.10 1.09
CA GLN A 436 -8.82 -19.48 1.08
C GLN A 436 -7.57 -19.61 0.23
N ILE A 437 -6.61 -20.41 0.70
CA ILE A 437 -5.36 -20.66 -0.01
C ILE A 437 -5.07 -22.15 0.05
N ASN A 438 -4.88 -22.76 -1.12
CA ASN A 438 -4.24 -24.06 -1.26
C ASN A 438 -2.94 -23.87 -2.02
N PHE A 439 -1.82 -23.99 -1.31
CA PHE A 439 -0.49 -23.74 -1.88
C PHE A 439 0.50 -24.82 -1.50
N SER A 440 1.24 -25.29 -2.50
CA SER A 440 2.43 -26.12 -2.32
C SER A 440 3.51 -25.76 -3.34
N ALA A 441 4.77 -25.83 -2.92
CA ALA A 441 5.93 -25.70 -3.80
C ALA A 441 6.98 -26.75 -3.44
N THR A 442 7.66 -27.27 -4.46
CA THR A 442 8.81 -28.17 -4.32
C THR A 442 9.95 -27.66 -5.17
N PHE A 443 11.18 -27.67 -4.67
CA PHE A 443 12.35 -27.24 -5.43
C PHE A 443 13.63 -27.86 -4.91
N THR A 444 14.66 -27.91 -5.76
CA THR A 444 16.01 -28.31 -5.36
C THR A 444 16.79 -27.11 -4.86
N GLY A 445 17.70 -27.33 -3.90
CA GLY A 445 18.66 -26.31 -3.49
C GLY A 445 19.93 -26.37 -4.32
N PRO A 446 20.78 -25.32 -4.29
CA PRO A 446 22.11 -25.37 -4.89
C PRO A 446 23.03 -26.44 -4.26
N ASP A 447 22.67 -26.98 -3.09
CA ASP A 447 23.32 -28.10 -2.42
C ASP A 447 22.77 -29.48 -2.83
N GLY A 448 21.76 -29.52 -3.70
CA GLY A 448 21.15 -30.75 -4.23
C GLY A 448 20.11 -31.40 -3.33
N LYS A 449 19.76 -30.78 -2.19
CA LYS A 449 18.65 -31.25 -1.34
C LYS A 449 17.30 -30.89 -1.96
N GLU A 450 16.27 -31.62 -1.57
CA GLU A 450 14.89 -31.33 -1.95
C GLU A 450 14.18 -30.56 -0.84
N TYR A 451 13.47 -29.51 -1.23
CA TYR A 451 12.72 -28.64 -0.34
C TYR A 451 11.25 -28.70 -0.71
N ALA A 452 10.37 -28.69 0.28
CA ALA A 452 8.93 -28.56 0.08
C ALA A 452 8.35 -27.54 1.05
N ILE A 453 7.48 -26.68 0.54
CA ILE A 453 6.69 -25.71 1.32
C ILE A 453 5.23 -26.05 1.10
N THR A 454 4.48 -26.21 2.19
CA THR A 454 3.02 -26.43 2.14
C THR A 454 2.33 -25.45 3.07
N LEU A 455 1.38 -24.70 2.54
CA LEU A 455 0.61 -23.76 3.34
C LEU A 455 -0.36 -24.51 4.25
N LEU A 456 -0.41 -24.12 5.52
CA LEU A 456 -1.26 -24.71 6.55
C LEU A 456 -2.44 -23.81 6.88
N LYS A 457 -2.25 -22.49 6.87
CA LYS A 457 -3.26 -21.52 7.30
C LYS A 457 -3.06 -20.17 6.64
N VAL A 458 -4.16 -19.47 6.36
CA VAL A 458 -4.15 -18.04 5.93
C VAL A 458 -3.82 -17.12 7.11
N ILE A 459 -3.06 -16.06 6.86
CA ILE A 459 -2.86 -14.95 7.81
C ILE A 459 -3.73 -13.78 7.34
N PRO A 460 -4.86 -13.49 8.01
CA PRO A 460 -5.84 -12.57 7.44
C PRO A 460 -5.57 -11.09 7.74
N LYS A 461 -4.54 -10.82 8.55
CA LYS A 461 -4.16 -9.48 8.95
C LYS A 461 -2.65 -9.38 9.08
N GLY A 462 -2.08 -8.36 8.46
CA GLY A 462 -0.66 -8.08 8.56
C GLY A 462 -0.30 -7.35 9.87
N PRO A 463 0.96 -7.47 10.34
CA PRO A 463 1.40 -6.78 11.54
C PRO A 463 1.66 -5.28 11.32
N GLU A 464 2.09 -4.89 10.12
CA GLU A 464 2.64 -3.56 9.83
C GLU A 464 2.00 -2.90 8.60
N HIS A 465 1.48 -3.70 7.67
CA HIS A 465 0.76 -3.25 6.47
C HIS A 465 -0.40 -4.22 6.20
N PRO A 466 -1.43 -3.84 5.41
CA PRO A 466 -2.57 -4.70 5.14
C PRO A 466 -2.15 -5.98 4.39
N PHE A 467 -2.79 -7.10 4.74
CA PHE A 467 -2.74 -8.40 4.04
C PHE A 467 -4.03 -8.69 3.25
N PHE A 468 -5.00 -7.79 3.30
CA PHE A 468 -6.29 -7.82 2.59
C PHE A 468 -7.04 -9.12 2.85
N GLY A 469 -7.24 -9.47 4.13
CA GLY A 469 -7.87 -10.75 4.47
C GLY A 469 -6.98 -11.98 4.26
N GLY A 470 -5.77 -11.82 3.73
CA GLY A 470 -4.77 -12.86 3.52
C GLY A 470 -4.54 -13.20 2.05
N VAL A 471 -5.39 -12.73 1.14
CA VAL A 471 -5.20 -12.79 -0.31
C VAL A 471 -5.50 -11.42 -0.89
N ALA A 472 -4.59 -10.88 -1.71
CA ALA A 472 -4.80 -9.62 -2.41
C ALA A 472 -4.74 -9.85 -3.92
N THR A 473 -5.83 -9.56 -4.63
CA THR A 473 -5.86 -9.63 -6.10
C THR A 473 -5.97 -8.25 -6.74
N ASN A 474 -5.23 -8.08 -7.83
CA ASN A 474 -5.17 -6.84 -8.60
C ASN A 474 -4.73 -5.63 -7.74
N PHE A 475 -3.57 -5.66 -7.11
CA PHE A 475 -3.04 -4.51 -6.37
C PHE A 475 -1.71 -4.04 -6.95
N ILE A 476 -1.33 -2.79 -6.72
CA ILE A 476 0.08 -2.40 -6.81
C ILE A 476 0.66 -2.55 -5.41
N GLN A 477 1.75 -3.32 -5.29
CA GLN A 477 2.45 -3.55 -4.03
C GLN A 477 3.91 -3.13 -4.17
N HIS A 478 4.59 -2.99 -3.03
CA HIS A 478 5.99 -2.55 -2.90
C HIS A 478 6.23 -1.10 -3.35
N GLY A 479 7.47 -0.75 -3.69
CA GLY A 479 7.84 0.62 -4.05
C GLY A 479 7.51 1.60 -2.92
N ALA A 480 6.79 2.69 -3.25
CA ALA A 480 6.35 3.69 -2.29
C ALA A 480 4.90 3.46 -1.81
N THR A 481 4.29 2.32 -2.13
CA THR A 481 2.87 2.11 -1.80
C THR A 481 2.63 2.04 -0.31
N GLY A 482 3.58 1.53 0.48
CA GLY A 482 3.38 1.17 1.89
C GLY A 482 2.80 -0.23 2.09
N ILE A 483 2.61 -1.00 1.01
CA ILE A 483 2.12 -2.38 1.04
C ILE A 483 3.28 -3.32 0.70
N GLY A 484 3.77 -4.08 1.68
CA GLY A 484 4.98 -4.88 1.52
C GLY A 484 6.26 -4.04 1.57
N THR A 485 7.40 -4.65 1.27
CA THR A 485 8.70 -3.97 1.43
C THR A 485 9.02 -2.98 0.31
N ASN A 486 9.65 -1.85 0.66
CA ASN A 486 10.17 -0.84 -0.25
C ASN A 486 11.44 -1.30 -1.01
N LEU A 487 12.02 -2.46 -0.65
CA LEU A 487 13.21 -3.01 -1.32
C LEU A 487 12.91 -3.66 -2.67
N MET A 488 11.65 -4.04 -2.89
CA MET A 488 11.12 -4.49 -4.16
C MET A 488 10.56 -3.29 -4.96
N PRO A 489 10.69 -3.29 -6.29
CA PRO A 489 10.05 -2.26 -7.10
C PRO A 489 8.53 -2.37 -6.99
N GLY A 490 7.85 -1.22 -7.08
CA GLY A 490 6.41 -1.13 -7.22
C GLY A 490 5.94 -1.95 -8.41
N ALA A 491 5.11 -2.97 -8.17
CA ALA A 491 4.71 -3.93 -9.20
C ALA A 491 3.21 -4.17 -9.17
N TYR A 492 2.62 -4.29 -10.37
CA TYR A 492 1.28 -4.83 -10.50
C TYR A 492 1.29 -6.29 -10.05
N THR A 493 0.49 -6.55 -9.03
CA THR A 493 0.33 -7.85 -8.39
C THR A 493 -1.02 -8.40 -8.76
N TYR A 494 -0.99 -9.50 -9.51
CA TYR A 494 -2.18 -10.21 -9.93
C TYR A 494 -2.81 -10.93 -8.76
N VAL A 495 -1.98 -11.60 -7.97
CA VAL A 495 -2.35 -12.23 -6.70
C VAL A 495 -1.16 -12.16 -5.76
N ALA A 496 -1.39 -11.79 -4.51
CA ALA A 496 -0.51 -12.01 -3.39
C ALA A 496 -1.25 -12.80 -2.32
N PHE A 497 -0.52 -13.55 -1.52
CA PHE A 497 -1.09 -14.23 -0.36
C PHE A 497 -0.12 -14.26 0.81
N TRP A 498 -0.67 -14.41 2.01
CA TRP A 498 0.07 -14.56 3.26
C TRP A 498 -0.48 -15.71 4.08
N GLY A 499 0.42 -16.54 4.60
CA GLY A 499 0.04 -17.72 5.34
C GLY A 499 1.08 -18.20 6.33
N VAL A 500 0.70 -19.21 7.11
CA VAL A 500 1.59 -20.05 7.89
C VAL A 500 1.83 -21.32 7.10
N ALA A 501 3.09 -21.71 6.94
CA ALA A 501 3.48 -22.88 6.18
C ALA A 501 4.40 -23.82 6.96
N GLU A 502 4.38 -25.07 6.52
CA GLU A 502 5.36 -26.10 6.82
C GLU A 502 6.49 -26.07 5.79
N LEU A 503 7.71 -26.27 6.28
CA LEU A 503 8.92 -26.48 5.51
C LEU A 503 9.43 -27.90 5.76
N SER A 504 9.62 -28.66 4.69
CA SER A 504 10.29 -29.95 4.70
C SER A 504 11.59 -29.91 3.90
N ILE A 505 12.61 -30.63 4.37
CA ILE A 505 13.89 -30.85 3.69
C ILE A 505 14.11 -32.35 3.57
N ASP A 506 14.35 -32.84 2.36
CA ASP A 506 14.53 -34.26 2.03
C ASP A 506 13.39 -35.16 2.59
N GLY A 507 12.17 -34.61 2.60
CA GLY A 507 10.96 -35.29 3.09
C GLY A 507 10.76 -35.26 4.62
N GLU A 508 11.63 -34.60 5.38
CA GLU A 508 11.47 -34.40 6.82
C GLU A 508 11.00 -32.97 7.12
N VAL A 509 9.94 -32.83 7.92
CA VAL A 509 9.44 -31.54 8.39
C VAL A 509 10.44 -30.93 9.37
N VAL A 510 11.01 -29.77 9.02
CA VAL A 510 11.99 -29.06 9.86
C VAL A 510 11.41 -27.81 10.54
N ALA A 511 10.29 -27.27 10.05
CA ALA A 511 9.55 -26.18 10.67
C ALA A 511 8.08 -26.19 10.22
N SER A 512 7.13 -25.82 11.09
CA SER A 512 5.67 -25.86 10.79
C SER A 512 4.91 -24.56 11.11
N ASN A 513 5.64 -23.49 11.43
CA ASN A 513 5.10 -22.22 11.88
C ASN A 513 5.76 -21.04 11.16
N ARG A 514 6.18 -21.22 9.91
CA ARG A 514 6.87 -20.18 9.13
C ARG A 514 5.85 -19.29 8.45
N ILE A 515 6.08 -17.98 8.48
CA ILE A 515 5.36 -17.10 7.57
C ILE A 515 5.79 -17.45 6.14
N VAL A 516 4.81 -17.57 5.24
CA VAL A 516 5.02 -17.65 3.80
C VAL A 516 4.28 -16.49 3.16
N HIS A 517 4.93 -15.88 2.17
CA HIS A 517 4.32 -14.91 1.28
C HIS A 517 4.64 -15.30 -0.15
N GLY A 518 3.62 -15.35 -0.99
CA GLY A 518 3.78 -15.60 -2.41
C GLY A 518 3.06 -14.52 -3.19
N MET A 519 3.60 -14.12 -4.34
CA MET A 519 2.91 -13.21 -5.24
C MET A 519 3.23 -13.51 -6.69
N ILE A 520 2.25 -13.22 -7.53
CA ILE A 520 2.36 -13.25 -8.98
C ILE A 520 2.34 -11.81 -9.47
N THR A 521 3.39 -11.38 -10.15
CA THR A 521 3.58 -9.99 -10.60
C THR A 521 4.08 -9.92 -12.04
N GLY A 522 4.18 -8.70 -12.58
CA GLY A 522 5.11 -8.42 -13.68
C GLY A 522 6.55 -8.78 -13.31
N ASP A 523 7.42 -9.01 -14.29
CA ASP A 523 8.82 -9.40 -14.06
C ASP A 523 9.63 -8.20 -13.55
N PRO A 524 10.11 -8.21 -12.29
CA PRO A 524 10.85 -7.09 -11.73
C PRO A 524 12.35 -7.14 -12.06
N ARG A 525 12.80 -8.11 -12.88
CA ARG A 525 14.21 -8.33 -13.20
C ARG A 525 14.53 -8.06 -14.66
N ASP A 526 15.76 -7.58 -14.89
CA ASP A 526 16.29 -7.34 -16.24
C ASP A 526 16.81 -8.63 -16.92
N GLU A 527 17.32 -8.51 -18.14
CA GLU A 527 17.88 -9.64 -18.90
C GLU A 527 19.12 -10.29 -18.27
N ASP A 528 19.83 -9.56 -17.41
CA ASP A 528 20.97 -10.03 -16.61
C ASP A 528 20.52 -10.56 -15.23
N TYR A 529 19.20 -10.61 -15.00
CA TYR A 529 18.53 -11.00 -13.75
C TYR A 529 18.80 -10.07 -12.56
N ARG A 530 19.18 -8.81 -12.81
CA ARG A 530 19.29 -7.78 -11.77
C ARG A 530 17.91 -7.28 -11.40
N LEU A 531 17.71 -7.00 -10.12
CA LEU A 531 16.44 -6.44 -9.63
C LEU A 531 16.33 -4.96 -10.04
N GLY A 532 15.32 -4.62 -10.83
CA GLY A 532 15.08 -3.27 -11.33
C GLY A 532 14.46 -2.33 -10.30
N PHE A 533 14.16 -1.10 -10.73
CA PHE A 533 13.31 -0.14 -10.02
C PHE A 533 11.91 -0.10 -10.64
N ASP A 534 11.00 0.73 -10.11
CA ASP A 534 9.58 0.77 -10.48
C ASP A 534 9.36 0.86 -12.00
N GLN A 535 10.12 1.73 -12.68
CA GLN A 535 10.02 1.90 -14.15
C GLN A 535 10.57 0.73 -14.97
N ASP A 536 11.30 -0.19 -14.35
CA ASP A 536 11.98 -1.30 -15.02
C ASP A 536 11.13 -2.60 -15.00
N VAL A 537 10.00 -2.62 -14.30
CA VAL A 537 9.12 -3.79 -14.20
C VAL A 537 8.47 -4.11 -15.56
N ASP A 538 8.75 -5.29 -16.09
CA ASP A 538 8.20 -5.78 -17.36
C ASP A 538 6.86 -6.49 -17.14
N ASN A 539 5.77 -5.73 -17.30
CA ASN A 539 4.41 -6.24 -17.20
C ASN A 539 3.97 -7.13 -18.39
N SER A 540 4.82 -7.32 -19.42
CA SER A 540 4.53 -8.27 -20.50
C SER A 540 4.85 -9.73 -20.13
N LYS A 541 5.57 -9.91 -19.03
CA LYS A 541 5.89 -11.21 -18.43
C LYS A 541 5.16 -11.36 -17.11
N VAL A 542 5.04 -12.61 -16.67
CA VAL A 542 4.41 -12.95 -15.40
C VAL A 542 5.32 -13.93 -14.65
N VAL A 543 5.61 -13.61 -13.40
CA VAL A 543 6.52 -14.36 -12.52
C VAL A 543 5.83 -14.65 -11.20
N PHE A 544 6.18 -15.75 -10.55
CA PHE A 544 5.76 -16.04 -9.18
C PHE A 544 6.98 -15.94 -8.27
N HIS A 545 6.96 -15.06 -7.28
CA HIS A 545 7.96 -15.02 -6.21
C HIS A 545 7.39 -15.55 -4.92
N LEU A 546 8.16 -16.43 -4.27
CA LEU A 546 7.84 -17.08 -3.01
C LEU A 546 8.91 -16.72 -1.98
N ILE A 547 8.51 -16.18 -0.84
CA ILE A 547 9.41 -15.82 0.25
C ILE A 547 8.96 -16.46 1.57
N LEU A 548 9.93 -17.09 2.25
CA LEU A 548 9.84 -17.43 3.67
C LEU A 548 10.80 -16.49 4.39
N PRO A 549 10.32 -15.39 4.99
CA PRO A 549 11.17 -14.45 5.68
C PRO A 549 11.76 -15.07 6.96
N ASN A 550 12.66 -14.30 7.59
CA ASN A 550 13.27 -14.57 8.90
C ASN A 550 12.25 -14.41 10.05
N THR A 551 11.06 -14.98 9.91
CA THR A 551 9.95 -14.80 10.84
C THR A 551 9.22 -16.12 11.08
N GLU A 552 9.00 -16.43 12.36
CA GLU A 552 8.13 -17.52 12.79
C GLU A 552 6.90 -16.98 13.51
N VAL A 553 5.80 -17.71 13.42
CA VAL A 553 4.58 -17.41 14.17
C VAL A 553 4.64 -18.12 15.51
N THR A 554 4.50 -17.36 16.59
CA THR A 554 4.45 -17.85 17.97
C THR A 554 3.10 -17.48 18.61
N PRO A 555 2.75 -18.04 19.78
CA PRO A 555 1.56 -17.62 20.54
C PRO A 555 1.54 -16.12 20.89
N ASP A 556 2.71 -15.49 21.00
CA ASP A 556 2.87 -14.06 21.30
C ASP A 556 2.90 -13.19 20.03
N GLY A 557 2.72 -13.79 18.85
CA GLY A 557 2.77 -13.14 17.54
C GLY A 557 4.00 -13.50 16.71
N PRO A 558 4.18 -12.86 15.54
CA PRO A 558 5.36 -13.01 14.70
C PRO A 558 6.64 -12.61 15.44
N GLN A 559 7.69 -13.43 15.34
CA GLN A 559 9.00 -13.16 15.94
C GLN A 559 10.13 -13.43 14.94
N GLU A 560 11.21 -12.66 15.05
CA GLU A 560 12.40 -12.89 14.23
C GLU A 560 13.03 -14.25 14.56
N SER A 561 13.15 -15.12 13.56
CA SER A 561 13.65 -16.49 13.71
C SER A 561 14.17 -16.99 12.38
N PRO A 562 15.47 -17.34 12.24
CA PRO A 562 16.03 -17.78 10.96
C PRO A 562 15.31 -19.00 10.40
N VAL A 563 15.04 -19.00 9.09
CA VAL A 563 14.53 -20.21 8.43
C VAL A 563 15.62 -21.29 8.52
N PRO A 564 15.30 -22.51 8.98
CA PRO A 564 16.26 -23.62 9.02
C PRO A 564 16.43 -24.20 7.60
N THR A 565 17.08 -23.46 6.71
CA THR A 565 17.27 -23.85 5.31
C THR A 565 18.25 -25.01 5.15
N GLY A 566 19.16 -25.23 6.11
CA GLY A 566 20.27 -26.17 6.00
C GLY A 566 21.27 -25.83 4.88
N PHE A 567 21.10 -24.71 4.16
CA PHE A 567 21.94 -24.28 3.06
C PHE A 567 23.02 -23.33 3.58
N ILE A 568 24.28 -23.77 3.53
CA ILE A 568 25.41 -23.01 4.07
C ILE A 568 26.03 -22.13 2.99
N LEU A 569 26.02 -20.82 3.22
CA LEU A 569 26.62 -19.83 2.34
C LEU A 569 28.16 -19.92 2.35
N PRO A 570 28.86 -19.35 1.35
CA PRO A 570 30.33 -19.37 1.30
C PRO A 570 31.04 -18.77 2.53
N ASN A 571 30.36 -17.92 3.30
CA ASN A 571 30.87 -17.34 4.54
C ASN A 571 30.70 -18.26 5.78
N GLY A 572 30.13 -19.45 5.61
CA GLY A 572 29.89 -20.44 6.68
C GLY A 572 28.61 -20.20 7.48
N VAL A 573 27.79 -19.23 7.12
CA VAL A 573 26.50 -18.94 7.76
C VAL A 573 25.38 -19.59 6.96
N GLU A 574 24.41 -20.16 7.66
CA GLU A 574 23.19 -20.69 7.03
C GLU A 574 22.33 -19.56 6.45
N GLN A 575 21.77 -19.76 5.27
CA GLN A 575 20.87 -18.77 4.68
C GLN A 575 19.60 -18.64 5.56
N PRO A 576 19.23 -17.45 6.04
CA PRO A 576 18.17 -17.32 7.06
C PRO A 576 16.76 -17.15 6.47
N PHE A 577 16.58 -17.29 5.16
CA PHE A 577 15.32 -17.12 4.44
C PHE A 577 15.30 -18.00 3.17
N PHE A 578 14.11 -18.25 2.61
CA PHE A 578 13.98 -18.62 1.19
C PHE A 578 13.42 -17.45 0.41
N HIS A 579 13.93 -17.22 -0.79
CA HIS A 579 13.29 -16.38 -1.80
C HIS A 579 13.49 -17.11 -3.14
N ILE A 580 12.41 -17.66 -3.67
CA ILE A 580 12.39 -18.47 -4.88
C ILE A 580 11.55 -17.76 -5.94
N MET A 581 12.10 -17.58 -7.12
CA MET A 581 11.39 -17.05 -8.28
C MET A 581 11.07 -18.20 -9.24
N PHE A 582 9.84 -18.25 -9.72
CA PHE A 582 9.40 -19.12 -10.79
C PHE A 582 9.04 -18.23 -11.99
N GLU A 583 9.78 -18.41 -13.07
CA GLU A 583 9.64 -17.65 -14.30
C GLU A 583 8.68 -18.36 -15.27
N ASN A 584 8.12 -17.60 -16.22
CA ASN A 584 7.28 -18.12 -17.31
C ASN A 584 6.10 -18.99 -16.81
N ILE A 585 5.46 -18.57 -15.74
CA ILE A 585 4.39 -19.35 -15.11
C ILE A 585 3.12 -19.40 -15.99
N GLN A 586 2.28 -20.39 -15.76
CA GLN A 586 0.95 -20.45 -16.36
C GLN A 586 -0.08 -19.94 -15.36
N VAL A 587 -0.81 -18.92 -15.79
CA VAL A 587 -1.93 -18.34 -15.04
C VAL A 587 -3.22 -18.68 -15.76
N GLN A 588 -4.18 -19.29 -15.05
CA GLN A 588 -5.52 -19.48 -15.58
C GLN A 588 -6.30 -18.17 -15.53
N PRO A 589 -7.29 -17.95 -16.42
CA PRO A 589 -8.19 -16.83 -16.28
C PRO A 589 -8.84 -16.81 -14.89
N ALA A 590 -8.85 -15.63 -14.27
CA ALA A 590 -9.53 -15.42 -13.00
C ALA A 590 -11.04 -15.59 -13.18
N GLN A 591 -11.70 -16.14 -12.16
CA GLN A 591 -13.14 -16.36 -12.15
C GLN A 591 -13.78 -15.56 -11.02
N VAL A 592 -14.83 -14.80 -11.31
CA VAL A 592 -15.63 -14.15 -10.26
C VAL A 592 -16.46 -15.23 -9.60
N VAL A 593 -16.28 -15.41 -8.30
CA VAL A 593 -17.10 -16.32 -7.50
C VAL A 593 -18.33 -15.55 -7.06
N SER A 594 -19.52 -16.09 -7.33
CA SER A 594 -20.73 -15.53 -6.74
C SER A 594 -20.70 -15.78 -5.22
N PRO A 595 -20.97 -14.77 -4.38
CA PRO A 595 -20.94 -14.91 -2.92
C PRO A 595 -21.97 -15.92 -2.38
#